data_AF-A0A453PL05-F1
#
_entry.id   AF-A0A453PL05-F1
#
_cell.length_a   1.000
_cell.length_b   1.000
_cell.length_c   1.000
_cell.angle_alpha   90.00
_cell.angle_beta   90.00
_cell.angle_gamma   90.00
#
_symmetry.space_group_name_H-M   'P 1'
#
loop_
_entity.id
_entity.type
_entity.pdbx_description
1 polymer ?
#
loop_
_entity_poly.entity_id
_entity_poly.type
_entity_poly.pdbx_seq_one_letter_code
_entity_poly.pdbx_strand_id
1 'polypeptide(L)'
;MFAALFSKLGVPIKTTVSATVLEEALNGSVEIAQLHLGKSVCRKVEKQSAHFYSVDITEEEAKLGLVCRVCSTAKSKFKLLYFEPEENGGLSLALQEDSAKTGKVTSAGMFFLGFPVYRFEHNNSAAAAKDPDSAFFKRLDGFQPCEVNELKEGTHYFAVYGDNFFKSATYTLEVVCAEPFSTEKEKLRSVEAKILAKRSELSKFESEYREVLAKFTEMTSRYAQEMQTIDELLNERNAIHASYTNSPTLKRSSSDSKGKTSSKGSKSDDDQSVRKEKKSKSPTTMEASASDEEGPNKKEKKPKERLRRKRWFNIHHLKVDKRRPC
;
A
#
# COMPACT_ATOMS: atom_id res chain seq x y z
N MET A 1 31.01 -5.25 -5.50
CA MET A 1 30.32 -5.34 -6.81
C MET A 1 28.90 -5.96 -6.71
N PHE A 2 28.61 -6.79 -5.71
CA PHE A 2 27.28 -7.43 -5.53
C PHE A 2 26.15 -6.48 -5.04
N ALA A 3 26.43 -5.50 -4.18
CA ALA A 3 25.40 -4.57 -3.66
C ALA A 3 24.73 -3.70 -4.75
N ALA A 4 25.43 -3.36 -5.83
CA ALA A 4 24.88 -2.56 -6.93
C ALA A 4 23.85 -3.32 -7.79
N LEU A 5 23.90 -4.67 -7.79
CA LEU A 5 22.93 -5.51 -8.50
C LEU A 5 21.60 -5.60 -7.75
N PHE A 6 21.61 -5.69 -6.42
CA PHE A 6 20.39 -5.73 -5.60
C PHE A 6 19.65 -4.39 -5.55
N SER A 7 20.35 -3.25 -5.63
CA SER A 7 19.68 -1.94 -5.73
C SER A 7 18.86 -1.78 -7.02
N LYS A 8 19.19 -2.51 -8.10
CA LYS A 8 18.41 -2.51 -9.36
C LYS A 8 17.13 -3.35 -9.26
N LEU A 9 17.00 -4.21 -8.25
CA LEU A 9 15.81 -5.02 -7.97
C LEU A 9 14.82 -4.32 -7.02
N GLY A 10 15.08 -3.07 -6.64
CA GLY A 10 14.17 -2.28 -5.81
C GLY A 10 14.10 -2.73 -4.34
N VAL A 11 14.96 -3.66 -3.92
CA VAL A 11 15.07 -4.07 -2.52
C VAL A 11 16.07 -3.15 -1.81
N PRO A 12 15.64 -2.38 -0.78
CA PRO A 12 16.56 -1.59 0.02
C PRO A 12 17.56 -2.53 0.72
N ILE A 13 18.85 -2.38 0.44
CA ILE A 13 19.88 -3.05 1.23
C ILE A 13 20.09 -2.20 2.47
N LYS A 14 19.62 -2.69 3.62
CA LYS A 14 19.91 -2.06 4.91
C LYS A 14 21.40 -2.18 5.18
N THR A 15 22.10 -1.05 5.21
CA THR A 15 23.52 -0.98 5.54
C THR A 15 23.67 -0.91 7.06
N THR A 16 24.71 -1.51 7.62
CA THR A 16 25.05 -1.40 9.04
C THR A 16 26.08 -0.30 9.27
N VAL A 17 26.24 0.16 10.51
CA VAL A 17 27.41 0.96 10.90
C VAL A 17 28.65 0.06 10.86
N SER A 18 29.79 0.62 10.48
CA SER A 18 31.07 -0.11 10.43
C SER A 18 31.47 -0.62 11.82
N ALA A 19 31.90 -1.89 11.92
CA ALA A 19 32.40 -2.47 13.16
C ALA A 19 33.56 -1.66 13.74
N THR A 20 34.49 -1.19 12.89
CA THR A 20 35.63 -0.36 13.31
C THR A 20 35.18 0.92 14.03
N VAL A 21 34.14 1.60 13.53
CA VAL A 21 33.62 2.82 14.16
C VAL A 21 32.99 2.51 15.51
N LEU A 22 32.30 1.37 15.63
CA LEU A 22 31.69 0.94 16.88
C LEU A 22 32.75 0.51 17.91
N GLU A 23 33.79 -0.20 17.47
CA GLU A 23 34.92 -0.60 18.32
C GLU A 23 35.72 0.61 18.81
N GLU A 24 36.01 1.58 17.94
CA GLU A 24 36.67 2.83 18.34
C GLU A 24 35.84 3.60 19.38
N ALA A 25 34.52 3.69 19.18
CA ALA A 25 33.61 4.32 20.14
C ALA A 25 33.61 3.58 21.48
N LEU A 26 33.49 2.25 21.47
CA LEU A 26 33.46 1.41 22.66
C LEU A 26 34.77 1.44 23.45
N ASN A 27 35.90 1.69 22.79
CA ASN A 27 37.21 1.83 23.41
C ASN A 27 37.54 3.27 23.84
N GLY A 28 36.64 4.23 23.63
CA GLY A 28 36.86 5.64 23.96
C GLY A 28 37.93 6.31 23.08
N SER A 29 38.22 5.76 21.90
CA SER A 29 39.27 6.25 21.00
C SER A 29 38.75 7.19 19.90
N VAL A 30 37.57 7.78 20.10
CA VAL A 30 36.93 8.69 19.15
C VAL A 30 37.08 10.15 19.59
N GLU A 31 37.25 11.05 18.64
CA GLU A 31 37.21 12.48 18.91
C GLU A 31 35.76 12.96 19.05
N ILE A 32 35.45 13.57 20.21
CA ILE A 32 34.11 14.06 20.54
C ILE A 32 34.12 15.58 20.51
N ALA A 33 33.28 16.18 19.67
CA ALA A 33 33.11 17.62 19.58
C ALA A 33 31.92 18.11 20.41
N GLN A 34 32.11 19.12 21.25
CA GLN A 34 31.01 19.71 22.02
C GLN A 34 30.01 20.45 21.12
N LEU A 35 28.72 20.17 21.34
CA LEU A 35 27.59 20.91 20.81
C LEU A 35 26.98 21.82 21.87
N HIS A 36 26.32 22.88 21.41
CA HIS A 36 25.48 23.71 22.24
C HIS A 36 24.05 23.64 21.71
N LEU A 37 23.08 23.54 22.61
CA LEU A 37 21.67 23.51 22.27
C LEU A 37 21.29 24.74 21.44
N GLY A 38 20.48 24.51 20.39
CA GLY A 38 20.04 25.54 19.45
C GLY A 38 21.10 26.02 18.45
N LYS A 39 22.34 25.53 18.52
CA LYS A 39 23.38 25.86 17.53
C LYS A 39 23.56 24.72 16.53
N SER A 40 23.52 25.09 15.25
CA SER A 40 23.75 24.14 14.16
C SER A 40 25.22 24.02 13.80
N VAL A 41 25.64 22.82 13.41
CA VAL A 41 26.99 22.50 12.95
C VAL A 41 26.90 21.90 11.55
N CYS A 42 27.54 22.54 10.58
CA CYS A 42 27.66 22.05 9.22
C CYS A 42 29.03 21.40 9.02
N ARG A 43 29.05 20.10 8.66
CA ARG A 43 30.29 19.36 8.41
C ARG A 43 30.13 18.37 7.25
N LYS A 44 31.25 17.77 6.87
CA LYS A 44 31.36 16.71 5.87
C LYS A 44 32.06 15.52 6.49
N VAL A 45 31.35 14.42 6.68
CA VAL A 45 31.91 13.15 7.17
C VAL A 45 32.32 12.28 5.99
N GLU A 46 33.47 11.63 6.10
CA GLU A 46 33.94 10.70 5.09
C GLU A 46 33.07 9.42 5.02
N LYS A 47 33.20 8.69 3.92
CA LYS A 47 32.47 7.43 3.73
C LYS A 47 32.82 6.43 4.83
N GLN A 48 31.81 5.74 5.37
CA GLN A 48 31.97 4.69 6.38
C GLN A 48 32.70 5.15 7.66
N SER A 49 32.69 6.46 7.96
CA SER A 49 33.24 7.09 9.15
C SER A 49 32.15 7.86 9.90
N ALA A 50 32.39 8.27 11.14
CA ALA A 50 31.47 9.04 11.95
C ALA A 50 32.16 10.25 12.59
N HIS A 51 31.41 11.34 12.76
CA HIS A 51 31.78 12.42 13.67
C HIS A 51 30.95 12.31 14.94
N PHE A 52 31.62 12.31 16.08
CA PHE A 52 31.01 12.20 17.41
C PHE A 52 30.85 13.56 18.06
N TYR A 53 29.80 13.68 18.85
CA TYR A 53 29.37 14.90 19.48
C TYR A 53 28.86 14.65 20.88
N SER A 54 29.20 15.55 21.81
CA SER A 54 28.62 15.62 23.15
C SER A 54 27.69 16.83 23.25
N VAL A 55 26.64 16.72 24.05
CA VAL A 55 25.77 17.83 24.42
C VAL A 55 25.42 17.70 25.90
N ASP A 56 25.58 18.77 26.64
CA ASP A 56 25.18 18.83 28.05
C ASP A 56 23.72 19.28 28.13
N ILE A 57 22.94 18.55 28.93
CA ILE A 57 21.51 18.73 29.11
C ILE A 57 21.24 19.00 30.58
N THR A 58 20.56 20.10 30.88
CA THR A 58 20.10 20.43 32.24
C THR A 58 18.82 19.68 32.61
N GLU A 59 18.49 19.59 33.90
CA GLU A 59 17.23 19.00 34.39
C GLU A 59 15.99 19.66 33.75
N GLU A 60 16.03 20.98 33.55
CA GLU A 60 14.93 21.74 32.95
C GLU A 60 14.77 21.37 31.46
N GLU A 61 15.85 21.33 30.70
CA GLU A 61 15.84 20.94 29.29
C GLU A 61 15.40 19.49 29.09
N ALA A 62 15.84 18.58 29.97
CA ALA A 62 15.40 17.19 29.97
C ALA A 62 13.87 17.07 30.13
N LYS A 63 13.28 17.83 31.06
CA LYS A 63 11.82 17.87 31.26
C LYS A 63 11.06 18.47 30.07
N LEU A 64 11.62 19.52 29.46
CA LEU A 64 11.04 20.16 28.28
C LEU A 64 11.13 19.25 27.04
N GLY A 65 12.11 18.35 27.01
CA GLY A 65 12.37 17.39 25.95
C GLY A 65 13.27 17.96 24.87
N LEU A 66 13.92 17.07 24.12
CA LEU A 66 14.94 17.42 23.14
C LEU A 66 14.69 16.77 21.79
N VAL A 67 15.18 17.42 20.74
CA VAL A 67 15.19 16.87 19.38
C VAL A 67 16.60 17.00 18.82
N CYS A 68 17.21 15.87 18.47
CA CYS A 68 18.44 15.83 17.68
C CYS A 68 18.06 15.66 16.22
N ARG A 69 18.37 16.65 15.38
CA ARG A 69 17.98 16.67 13.96
C ARG A 69 19.19 16.85 13.07
N VAL A 70 19.21 16.08 11.98
CA VAL A 70 20.24 16.17 10.95
C VAL A 70 19.58 16.32 9.60
N CYS A 71 20.07 17.24 8.77
CA CYS A 71 19.64 17.37 7.39
C CYS A 71 20.81 17.52 6.41
N SER A 72 20.58 17.20 5.14
CA SER A 72 21.54 17.39 4.06
C SER A 72 20.86 17.93 2.82
N THR A 73 21.23 19.15 2.42
CA THR A 73 20.79 19.77 1.17
C THR A 73 21.38 19.09 -0.07
N ALA A 74 22.53 18.43 0.08
CA ALA A 74 23.14 17.60 -0.94
C ALA A 74 22.48 16.22 -1.10
N LYS A 75 21.43 15.94 -0.31
CA LYS A 75 20.74 14.63 -0.28
C LYS A 75 21.70 13.49 0.04
N SER A 76 22.66 13.75 0.93
CA SER A 76 23.62 12.74 1.39
C SER A 76 22.90 11.60 2.10
N LYS A 77 23.46 10.39 2.02
CA LYS A 77 23.05 9.26 2.84
C LYS A 77 23.90 9.24 4.10
N PHE A 78 23.27 9.26 5.25
CA PHE A 78 23.91 9.21 6.55
C PHE A 78 23.04 8.46 7.55
N LYS A 79 23.60 8.14 8.71
CA LYS A 79 22.85 7.67 9.88
C LYS A 79 23.06 8.64 11.04
N LEU A 80 22.00 8.92 11.77
CA LEU A 80 22.07 9.58 13.07
C LEU A 80 22.13 8.48 14.13
N LEU A 81 23.10 8.57 15.02
CA LEU A 81 23.39 7.60 16.07
C LEU A 81 23.31 8.29 17.43
N TYR A 82 22.81 7.57 18.44
CA TYR A 82 22.86 7.95 19.85
C TYR A 82 23.58 6.87 20.63
N PHE A 83 24.46 7.28 21.53
CA PHE A 83 25.30 6.40 22.33
C PHE A 83 25.09 6.64 23.82
N GLU A 84 25.22 5.57 24.60
CA GLU A 84 25.27 5.61 26.05
C GLU A 84 26.73 5.45 26.53
N PRO A 85 27.13 6.15 27.60
CA PRO A 85 28.46 5.99 28.17
C PRO A 85 28.60 4.64 28.88
N GLU A 86 29.76 4.01 28.70
CA GLU A 86 30.16 2.77 29.37
C GLU A 86 31.11 3.05 30.53
N GLU A 87 31.21 2.13 31.49
CA GLU A 87 32.06 2.29 32.69
C GLU A 87 33.56 2.44 32.34
N ASN A 88 33.99 1.88 31.21
CA ASN A 88 35.36 1.96 30.70
C ASN A 88 35.69 3.32 30.04
N GLY A 89 34.75 4.27 30.03
CA GLY A 89 34.88 5.56 29.33
C GLY A 89 34.57 5.50 27.84
N GLY A 90 34.15 4.35 27.33
CA GLY A 90 33.68 4.16 25.96
C GLY A 90 32.22 4.53 25.75
N LEU A 91 31.75 4.29 24.53
CA LEU A 91 30.38 4.58 24.09
C LEU A 91 29.76 3.35 23.43
N SER A 92 28.58 2.92 23.89
CA SER A 92 27.79 1.84 23.28
C SER A 92 26.62 2.40 22.48
N LEU A 93 26.36 1.81 21.30
CA LEU A 93 25.30 2.28 20.41
C LEU A 93 23.93 1.90 20.97
N ALA A 94 23.12 2.92 21.29
CA ALA A 94 21.77 2.73 21.83
C ALA A 94 20.67 2.95 20.79
N LEU A 95 20.79 3.97 19.92
CA LEU A 95 19.82 4.20 18.85
C LEU A 95 20.46 4.49 17.50
N GLN A 96 19.77 4.09 16.45
CA GLN A 96 20.12 4.38 15.07
C GLN A 96 18.88 4.86 14.29
N GLU A 97 19.05 5.93 13.51
CA GLU A 97 18.07 6.43 12.55
C GLU A 97 18.72 6.62 11.17
N ASP A 98 18.16 6.00 10.14
CA ASP A 98 18.64 6.11 8.77
C ASP A 98 18.14 7.42 8.13
N SER A 99 18.99 8.12 7.36
CA SER A 99 18.54 9.32 6.64
C SER A 99 17.48 8.97 5.58
N ALA A 100 16.35 9.67 5.61
CA ALA A 100 15.27 9.54 4.64
C ALA A 100 15.14 10.80 3.77
N LYS A 101 14.58 10.67 2.57
CA LYS A 101 14.30 11.82 1.71
C LYS A 101 13.08 12.58 2.23
N THR A 102 13.28 13.85 2.56
CA THR A 102 12.24 14.75 3.08
C THR A 102 12.19 16.00 2.22
N GLY A 103 11.21 16.07 1.32
CA GLY A 103 11.10 17.16 0.36
C GLY A 103 12.33 17.27 -0.55
N LYS A 104 13.07 18.39 -0.42
CA LYS A 104 14.27 18.69 -1.22
C LYS A 104 15.58 18.22 -0.57
N VAL A 105 15.54 17.78 0.68
CA VAL A 105 16.73 17.37 1.47
C VAL A 105 16.64 15.88 1.85
N THR A 106 17.70 15.34 2.42
CA THR A 106 17.61 14.13 3.27
C THR A 106 17.68 14.54 4.73
N SER A 107 16.99 13.83 5.61
CA SER A 107 16.94 14.13 7.04
C SER A 107 16.84 12.86 7.90
N ALA A 108 17.34 12.94 9.12
CA ALA A 108 17.07 11.99 10.21
C ALA A 108 16.81 12.80 11.49
N GLY A 109 16.02 12.25 12.41
CA GLY A 109 15.73 12.90 13.68
C GLY A 109 15.43 11.92 14.79
N MET A 110 15.92 12.22 15.99
CA MET A 110 15.60 11.53 17.23
C MET A 110 14.84 12.49 18.15
N PHE A 111 13.73 12.02 18.72
CA PHE A 111 12.77 12.84 19.44
C PHE A 111 12.62 12.31 20.87
N PHE A 112 13.15 13.06 21.83
CA PHE A 112 13.17 12.74 23.26
C PHE A 112 12.19 13.66 23.98
N LEU A 113 10.89 13.41 23.81
CA LEU A 113 9.83 14.36 24.17
C LEU A 113 9.15 14.06 25.52
N GLY A 114 9.60 13.06 26.28
CA GLY A 114 8.99 12.69 27.57
C GLY A 114 7.62 12.02 27.41
N PHE A 115 7.37 11.44 26.25
CA PHE A 115 6.25 10.53 25.98
C PHE A 115 6.64 9.59 24.82
N PRO A 116 6.03 8.40 24.71
CA PRO A 116 6.35 7.46 23.65
C PRO A 116 6.15 8.08 22.26
N VAL A 117 7.25 8.24 21.52
CA VAL A 117 7.25 8.62 20.10
C VAL A 117 7.31 7.33 19.27
N TYR A 118 6.68 7.32 18.10
CA TYR A 118 6.58 6.13 17.26
C TYR A 118 7.28 6.31 15.92
N ARG A 119 8.09 5.32 15.54
CA ARG A 119 8.59 5.17 14.18
C ARG A 119 7.55 4.47 13.32
N PHE A 120 7.40 4.92 12.09
CA PHE A 120 6.55 4.26 11.10
C PHE A 120 7.39 3.68 9.97
N GLU A 121 7.71 2.39 10.08
CA GLU A 121 8.38 1.65 9.02
C GLU A 121 7.35 1.24 7.97
N HIS A 122 7.44 1.79 6.76
CA HIS A 122 6.52 1.45 5.70
C HIS A 122 6.86 0.07 5.13
N ASN A 123 6.21 -0.96 5.67
CA ASN A 123 6.27 -2.31 5.15
C ASN A 123 5.56 -2.40 3.78
N ASN A 124 6.25 -2.00 2.71
CA ASN A 124 5.88 -2.36 1.35
C ASN A 124 6.13 -3.86 1.13
N SER A 125 5.36 -4.71 1.81
CA SER A 125 5.44 -6.15 1.56
C SER A 125 4.89 -6.42 0.16
N ALA A 126 5.64 -7.13 -0.67
CA ALA A 126 5.13 -7.68 -1.94
C ALA A 126 3.91 -8.60 -1.73
N ALA A 127 3.64 -9.00 -0.47
CA ALA A 127 2.45 -9.73 -0.05
C ALA A 127 1.15 -8.92 -0.19
N ALA A 128 1.19 -7.57 -0.17
CA ALA A 128 0.03 -6.71 -0.40
C ALA A 128 -0.61 -6.90 -1.79
N ALA A 129 0.15 -7.44 -2.76
CA ALA A 129 -0.36 -7.75 -4.10
C ALA A 129 -1.25 -9.01 -4.12
N LYS A 130 -1.19 -9.88 -3.10
CA LYS A 130 -1.97 -11.13 -3.04
C LYS A 130 -3.32 -10.98 -2.34
N ASP A 131 -3.42 -10.08 -1.36
CA ASP A 131 -4.66 -9.79 -0.63
C ASP A 131 -4.75 -8.27 -0.32
N PRO A 132 -5.55 -7.50 -1.08
CA PRO A 132 -5.71 -6.07 -0.86
C PRO A 132 -6.37 -5.75 0.49
N ASP A 133 -7.19 -6.65 1.03
CA ASP A 133 -7.84 -6.45 2.34
C ASP A 133 -6.80 -6.62 3.45
N SER A 134 -5.92 -7.64 3.36
CA SER A 134 -4.79 -7.76 4.29
C SER A 134 -3.85 -6.56 4.23
N ALA A 135 -3.63 -5.95 3.06
CA ALA A 135 -2.81 -4.76 2.94
C ALA A 135 -3.41 -3.55 3.69
N PHE A 136 -4.74 -3.43 3.68
CA PHE A 136 -5.45 -2.40 4.42
C PHE A 136 -5.35 -2.63 5.94
N PHE A 137 -5.65 -3.85 6.42
CA PHE A 137 -5.66 -4.14 7.87
C PHE A 137 -4.26 -4.08 8.51
N LYS A 138 -3.20 -4.42 7.75
CA LYS A 138 -1.82 -4.38 8.23
C LYS A 138 -1.13 -3.02 8.03
N ARG A 139 -1.87 -2.00 7.59
CA ARG A 139 -1.30 -0.68 7.24
C ARG A 139 -0.59 -0.01 8.42
N LEU A 140 -0.96 -0.33 9.66
CA LEU A 140 -0.39 0.26 10.88
C LEU A 140 0.56 -0.69 11.63
N ASP A 141 0.89 -1.87 11.10
CA ASP A 141 1.78 -2.84 11.77
C ASP A 141 3.22 -2.33 11.95
N GLY A 142 3.66 -1.46 11.04
CA GLY A 142 4.97 -0.80 11.09
C GLY A 142 5.05 0.36 12.08
N PHE A 143 3.95 0.71 12.78
CA PHE A 143 3.92 1.76 13.78
C PHE A 143 4.44 1.22 15.12
N GLN A 144 5.72 1.41 15.40
CA GLN A 144 6.43 0.84 16.53
C GLN A 144 6.97 1.94 17.44
N PRO A 145 6.92 1.78 18.78
CA PRO A 145 7.47 2.77 19.70
C PRO A 145 8.99 2.86 19.53
N CYS A 146 9.54 4.07 19.64
CA CYS A 146 10.97 4.29 19.78
C CYS A 146 11.45 3.75 21.14
N GLU A 147 12.62 3.12 21.16
CA GLU A 147 13.18 2.48 22.36
C GLU A 147 13.52 3.49 23.45
N VAL A 148 13.98 4.68 23.06
CA VAL A 148 14.28 5.79 23.96
C VAL A 148 13.45 6.99 23.56
N ASN A 149 12.75 7.57 24.53
CA ASN A 149 11.80 8.67 24.34
C ASN A 149 12.05 9.87 25.27
N GLU A 150 13.04 9.78 26.15
CA GLU A 150 13.47 10.81 27.07
C GLU A 150 14.98 10.71 27.31
N LEU A 151 15.61 11.85 27.60
CA LEU A 151 16.99 11.94 28.05
C LEU A 151 16.99 12.52 29.46
N LYS A 152 17.95 12.09 30.29
CA LYS A 152 18.14 12.64 31.63
C LYS A 152 18.98 13.92 31.56
N GLU A 153 19.15 14.58 32.70
CA GLU A 153 20.21 15.57 32.81
C GLU A 153 21.59 14.89 32.69
N GLY A 154 22.56 15.63 32.17
CA GLY A 154 23.93 15.16 31.98
C GLY A 154 24.40 15.27 30.53
N THR A 155 25.55 14.64 30.26
CA THR A 155 26.18 14.66 28.94
C THR A 155 25.67 13.51 28.08
N HIS A 156 25.18 13.83 26.90
CA HIS A 156 24.66 12.89 25.92
C HIS A 156 25.49 12.87 24.65
N TYR A 157 25.58 11.69 24.01
CA TYR A 157 26.49 11.46 22.89
C TYR A 157 25.73 11.11 21.61
N PHE A 158 26.00 11.87 20.56
CA PHE A 158 25.43 11.66 19.23
C PHE A 158 26.54 11.48 18.20
N ALA A 159 26.24 10.79 17.11
CA ALA A 159 27.15 10.77 15.97
C ALA A 159 26.41 10.84 14.63
N VAL A 160 27.09 11.40 13.63
CA VAL A 160 26.63 11.36 12.23
C VAL A 160 27.57 10.49 11.43
N TYR A 161 27.06 9.36 10.95
CA TYR A 161 27.80 8.37 10.19
C TYR A 161 27.58 8.50 8.68
N GLY A 162 28.66 8.51 7.90
CA GLY A 162 28.64 8.55 6.44
C GLY A 162 28.20 7.23 5.80
N ASP A 163 26.90 7.08 5.57
CA ASP A 163 26.27 5.83 5.12
C ASP A 163 26.28 5.60 3.60
N ASN A 164 27.38 5.98 2.96
CA ASN A 164 27.58 5.79 1.54
C ASN A 164 28.94 5.15 1.30
N PHE A 165 29.00 4.11 0.48
CA PHE A 165 30.24 3.39 0.17
C PHE A 165 31.20 4.16 -0.72
N PHE A 166 30.73 5.19 -1.43
CA PHE A 166 31.49 5.87 -2.48
C PHE A 166 31.66 7.37 -2.26
N LYS A 167 30.78 8.01 -1.49
CA LYS A 167 30.76 9.46 -1.31
C LYS A 167 30.74 9.81 0.17
N SER A 168 31.46 10.85 0.54
CA SER A 168 31.28 11.55 1.82
C SER A 168 29.85 12.09 1.96
N ALA A 169 29.39 12.27 3.20
CA ALA A 169 28.12 12.90 3.51
C ALA A 169 28.32 14.31 4.06
N THR A 170 27.73 15.31 3.40
CA THR A 170 27.60 16.66 3.98
C THR A 170 26.32 16.74 4.77
N TYR A 171 26.34 17.35 5.95
CA TYR A 171 25.18 17.45 6.82
C TYR A 171 25.23 18.70 7.69
N THR A 172 24.06 19.11 8.15
CA THR A 172 23.85 20.08 9.23
C THR A 172 23.20 19.34 10.39
N LEU A 173 23.86 19.32 11.54
CA LEU A 173 23.38 18.73 12.79
C LEU A 173 22.98 19.84 13.76
N GLU A 174 21.92 19.62 14.52
CA GLU A 174 21.46 20.52 15.58
C GLU A 174 20.74 19.72 16.66
N VAL A 175 21.00 20.02 17.92
CA VAL A 175 20.20 19.53 19.05
C VAL A 175 19.42 20.72 19.62
N VAL A 176 18.11 20.59 19.74
CA VAL A 176 17.23 21.69 20.19
C VAL A 176 16.37 21.25 21.38
N CYS A 177 16.15 22.19 22.31
CA CYS A 177 15.10 22.07 23.30
C CYS A 177 13.73 22.16 22.59
N ALA A 178 12.78 21.34 23.04
CA ALA A 178 11.43 21.28 22.48
C ALA A 178 10.50 22.39 23.02
N GLU A 179 10.94 23.18 24.00
CA GLU A 179 10.17 24.29 24.59
C GLU A 179 9.55 25.23 23.54
N PRO A 180 10.29 25.72 22.51
CA PRO A 180 9.70 26.61 21.50
C PRO A 180 8.63 25.93 20.63
N PHE A 181 8.51 24.60 20.72
CA PHE A 181 7.59 23.75 19.95
C PHE A 181 6.55 23.07 20.85
N SER A 182 6.22 23.65 22.01
CA SER A 182 5.29 23.06 22.99
C SER A 182 3.92 22.71 22.40
N THR A 183 3.40 23.55 21.49
CA THR A 183 2.13 23.30 20.81
C THR A 183 2.22 22.11 19.84
N GLU A 184 3.29 22.04 19.04
CA GLU A 184 3.59 20.94 18.13
C GLU A 184 3.82 19.63 18.90
N LYS A 185 4.49 19.71 20.05
CA LYS A 185 4.75 18.58 20.96
C LYS A 185 3.43 17.96 21.45
N GLU A 186 2.49 18.76 21.94
CA GLU A 186 1.17 18.24 22.37
C GLU A 186 0.32 17.73 21.19
N LYS A 187 0.39 18.41 20.04
CA LYS A 187 -0.27 17.92 18.82
C LYS A 187 0.27 16.56 18.39
N LEU A 188 1.59 16.36 18.43
CA LEU A 188 2.24 15.09 18.12
C LEU A 188 1.74 14.00 19.07
N ARG A 189 1.81 14.24 20.39
CA ARG A 189 1.28 13.32 21.42
C ARG A 189 -0.18 12.93 21.13
N SER A 190 -1.02 13.90 20.79
CA SER A 190 -2.42 13.65 20.44
C SER A 190 -2.58 12.80 19.18
N VAL A 191 -1.80 13.07 18.13
CA VAL A 191 -1.84 12.31 16.87
C VAL A 191 -1.36 10.88 17.08
N GLU A 192 -0.28 10.66 17.82
CA GLU A 192 0.23 9.32 18.12
C GLU A 192 -0.79 8.50 18.90
N ALA A 193 -1.43 9.08 19.93
CA ALA A 193 -2.51 8.44 20.66
C ALA A 193 -3.69 8.06 19.75
N LYS A 194 -4.06 8.93 18.81
CA LYS A 194 -5.11 8.64 17.81
C LYS A 194 -4.72 7.51 16.86
N ILE A 195 -3.46 7.44 16.43
CA ILE A 195 -2.99 6.35 15.55
C ILE A 195 -3.02 5.02 16.32
N LEU A 196 -2.63 4.99 17.58
CA LEU A 196 -2.71 3.78 18.42
C LEU A 196 -4.15 3.32 18.62
N ALA A 197 -5.07 4.24 18.93
CA ALA A 197 -6.49 3.92 19.02
C ALA A 197 -7.00 3.33 17.70
N LYS A 198 -6.64 3.93 16.56
CA LYS A 198 -7.01 3.40 15.24
C LYS A 198 -6.39 2.05 14.92
N ARG A 199 -5.16 1.78 15.37
CA ARG A 199 -4.54 0.45 15.21
C ARG A 199 -5.33 -0.63 15.97
N SER A 200 -5.78 -0.33 17.19
CA SER A 200 -6.64 -1.25 17.97
C SER A 200 -8.01 -1.46 17.31
N GLU A 201 -8.65 -0.38 16.87
CA GLU A 201 -9.92 -0.45 16.14
C GLU A 201 -9.81 -1.24 14.84
N LEU A 202 -8.72 -1.07 14.08
CA LEU A 202 -8.48 -1.75 12.81
C LEU A 202 -8.35 -3.26 13.00
N SER A 203 -7.71 -3.71 14.08
CA SER A 203 -7.58 -5.14 14.42
C SER A 203 -8.93 -5.78 14.78
N LYS A 204 -9.78 -5.06 15.52
CA LYS A 204 -11.16 -5.51 15.80
C LYS A 204 -11.98 -5.59 14.52
N PHE A 205 -11.91 -4.54 13.70
CA PHE A 205 -12.61 -4.48 12.42
C PHE A 205 -12.17 -5.60 11.46
N GLU A 206 -10.88 -5.96 11.43
CA GLU A 206 -10.40 -7.10 10.63
C GLU A 206 -11.12 -8.39 10.99
N SER A 207 -11.28 -8.64 12.29
CA SER A 207 -11.91 -9.86 12.80
C SER A 207 -13.38 -9.96 12.35
N GLU A 208 -14.15 -8.88 12.55
CA GLU A 208 -15.56 -8.80 12.12
C GLU A 208 -15.70 -8.91 10.60
N TYR A 209 -14.82 -8.24 9.85
CA TYR A 209 -14.80 -8.28 8.40
C TYR A 209 -14.58 -9.70 7.88
N ARG A 210 -13.60 -10.43 8.43
CA ARG A 210 -13.28 -11.81 8.03
C ARG A 210 -14.43 -12.77 8.35
N GLU A 211 -15.12 -12.58 9.48
CA GLU A 211 -16.29 -13.39 9.84
C GLU A 211 -17.44 -13.20 8.84
N VAL A 212 -17.78 -11.94 8.51
CA VAL A 212 -18.85 -11.63 7.54
C VAL A 212 -18.48 -12.13 6.15
N LEU A 213 -17.22 -12.00 5.74
CA LEU A 213 -16.74 -12.48 4.45
C LEU A 213 -16.84 -14.01 4.33
N ALA A 214 -16.56 -14.74 5.41
CA ALA A 214 -16.74 -16.19 5.45
C ALA A 214 -18.20 -16.59 5.28
N LYS A 215 -19.12 -15.97 6.04
CA LYS A 215 -20.57 -16.22 5.93
C LYS A 215 -21.11 -15.88 4.54
N PHE A 216 -20.68 -14.77 3.95
CA PHE A 216 -21.07 -14.38 2.59
C PHE A 216 -20.59 -15.40 1.55
N THR A 217 -19.35 -15.89 1.69
CA THR A 217 -18.75 -16.88 0.80
C THR A 217 -19.49 -18.22 0.89
N GLU A 218 -19.83 -18.67 2.11
CA GLU A 218 -20.65 -19.85 2.36
C GLU A 218 -22.03 -19.73 1.69
N MET A 219 -22.74 -18.62 1.93
CA MET A 219 -24.07 -18.39 1.36
C MET A 219 -24.05 -18.32 -0.17
N THR A 220 -23.01 -17.70 -0.75
CA THR A 220 -22.84 -17.63 -2.21
C THR A 220 -22.57 -19.01 -2.79
N SER A 221 -21.77 -19.84 -2.12
CA SER A 221 -21.53 -21.22 -2.53
C SER A 221 -22.80 -22.06 -2.46
N ARG A 222 -23.57 -21.94 -1.37
CA ARG A 222 -24.86 -22.64 -1.23
C ARG A 222 -25.85 -22.22 -2.31
N TYR A 223 -26.00 -20.92 -2.57
CA TYR A 223 -26.86 -20.42 -3.64
C TYR A 223 -26.51 -21.02 -5.01
N ALA A 224 -25.22 -21.13 -5.34
CA ALA A 224 -24.78 -21.73 -6.60
C ALA A 224 -25.12 -23.23 -6.68
N GLN A 225 -24.97 -23.96 -5.57
CA GLN A 225 -25.34 -25.39 -5.48
C GLN A 225 -26.86 -25.60 -5.62
N GLU A 226 -27.66 -24.78 -4.94
CA GLU A 226 -29.12 -24.83 -5.05
C GLU A 226 -29.59 -24.55 -6.48
N MET A 227 -29.01 -23.53 -7.13
CA MET A 227 -29.31 -23.20 -8.53
C MET A 227 -28.99 -24.37 -9.46
N GLN A 228 -27.82 -25.01 -9.30
CA GLN A 228 -27.45 -26.19 -10.07
C GLN A 228 -28.41 -27.37 -9.84
N THR A 229 -28.76 -27.62 -8.57
CA THR A 229 -29.69 -28.71 -8.20
C THR A 229 -31.06 -28.50 -8.85
N ILE A 230 -31.57 -27.26 -8.83
CA ILE A 230 -32.84 -26.91 -9.49
C ILE A 230 -32.76 -27.15 -11.00
N ASP A 231 -31.67 -26.72 -11.65
CA ASP A 231 -31.49 -26.93 -13.10
C ASP A 231 -31.45 -28.42 -13.47
N GLU A 232 -30.79 -29.25 -12.67
CA GLU A 232 -30.74 -30.70 -12.84
C GLU A 232 -32.13 -31.33 -12.71
N LEU A 233 -32.89 -30.96 -11.67
CA LEU A 233 -34.26 -31.45 -11.46
C LEU A 233 -35.20 -31.02 -12.60
N LEU A 234 -35.07 -29.79 -13.09
CA LEU A 234 -35.87 -29.31 -14.21
C LEU A 234 -35.55 -30.05 -15.50
N ASN A 235 -34.27 -30.37 -15.74
CA ASN A 235 -33.84 -31.16 -16.89
C ASN A 235 -34.37 -32.61 -16.81
N GLU A 236 -34.28 -33.25 -15.64
CA GLU A 236 -34.83 -34.58 -15.42
C GLU A 236 -36.35 -34.60 -15.66
N ARG A 237 -37.09 -33.63 -15.10
CA ARG A 237 -38.53 -33.46 -15.34
C ARG A 237 -38.84 -33.36 -16.84
N ASN A 238 -38.09 -32.53 -17.57
CA ASN A 238 -38.29 -32.34 -19.00
C ASN A 238 -38.01 -33.61 -19.82
N ALA A 239 -36.99 -34.38 -19.43
CA ALA A 239 -36.69 -35.67 -20.07
C ALA A 239 -37.83 -36.69 -19.84
N ILE A 240 -38.37 -36.76 -18.63
CA ILE A 240 -39.53 -37.60 -18.30
C ILE A 240 -40.74 -37.19 -19.16
N HIS A 241 -41.07 -35.90 -19.23
CA HIS A 241 -42.17 -35.42 -20.08
C HIS A 241 -41.97 -35.79 -21.55
N ALA A 242 -40.77 -35.58 -22.09
CA ALA A 242 -40.46 -35.91 -23.47
C ALA A 242 -40.63 -37.42 -23.77
N SER A 243 -40.37 -38.31 -22.81
CA SER A 243 -40.54 -39.75 -22.98
C SER A 243 -41.99 -40.18 -23.25
N TYR A 244 -42.97 -39.48 -22.66
CA TYR A 244 -44.40 -39.71 -22.91
C TYR A 244 -44.87 -39.17 -24.25
N THR A 245 -44.22 -38.13 -24.77
CA THR A 245 -44.61 -37.48 -26.03
C THR A 245 -43.89 -38.08 -27.25
N ASN A 246 -42.67 -38.59 -27.07
CA ASN A 246 -41.83 -39.12 -28.14
C ASN A 246 -41.99 -40.62 -28.37
N SER A 247 -42.94 -41.30 -27.72
CA SER A 247 -43.25 -42.69 -28.05
C SER A 247 -43.66 -42.78 -29.53
N PRO A 248 -42.94 -43.54 -30.37
CA PRO A 248 -43.43 -43.85 -31.70
C PRO A 248 -44.75 -44.58 -31.51
N THR A 249 -45.77 -44.12 -32.21
CA THR A 249 -47.12 -44.69 -32.22
C THR A 249 -47.07 -46.21 -32.10
N LEU A 250 -47.73 -46.73 -31.07
CA LEU A 250 -48.15 -48.11 -30.96
C LEU A 250 -48.52 -48.61 -32.37
N LYS A 251 -47.82 -49.65 -32.84
CA LYS A 251 -48.14 -50.37 -34.07
C LYS A 251 -49.62 -50.74 -34.04
N ARG A 252 -50.46 -49.92 -34.66
CA ARG A 252 -51.86 -50.22 -34.89
C ARG A 252 -51.89 -51.02 -36.17
N SER A 253 -51.97 -52.33 -36.01
CA SER A 253 -52.32 -53.27 -37.08
C SER A 253 -53.67 -52.87 -37.69
N SER A 254 -53.68 -52.41 -38.93
CA SER A 254 -54.89 -52.45 -39.78
C SER A 254 -54.54 -52.25 -41.26
N SER A 255 -54.55 -53.38 -41.97
CA SER A 255 -55.05 -53.62 -43.33
C SER A 255 -54.97 -52.51 -44.39
N ASP A 256 -54.07 -52.76 -45.35
CA ASP A 256 -54.24 -52.73 -46.80
C ASP A 256 -55.59 -52.21 -47.38
N SER A 257 -55.55 -51.08 -48.09
CA SER A 257 -56.42 -50.84 -49.24
C SER A 257 -55.85 -49.76 -50.18
N LYS A 258 -55.55 -50.19 -51.42
CA LYS A 258 -55.21 -49.41 -52.61
C LYS A 258 -56.10 -48.19 -52.86
N GLY A 259 -55.50 -47.09 -53.34
CA GLY A 259 -56.22 -46.01 -54.02
C GLY A 259 -55.28 -44.92 -54.57
N LYS A 260 -55.00 -44.98 -55.88
CA LYS A 260 -54.34 -43.93 -56.69
C LYS A 260 -55.17 -42.64 -56.69
N THR A 261 -54.54 -41.46 -56.65
CA THR A 261 -54.53 -40.46 -57.75
C THR A 261 -53.76 -39.18 -57.37
N SER A 262 -53.24 -38.55 -58.42
CA SER A 262 -52.41 -37.35 -58.51
C SER A 262 -53.21 -36.07 -58.77
N SER A 263 -52.83 -34.92 -58.20
CA SER A 263 -52.94 -33.59 -58.85
C SER A 263 -52.39 -32.42 -58.01
N LYS A 264 -51.25 -31.88 -58.46
CA LYS A 264 -50.92 -30.46 -58.77
C LYS A 264 -51.79 -29.30 -58.21
N GLY A 265 -51.13 -28.27 -57.65
CA GLY A 265 -51.59 -26.86 -57.63
C GLY A 265 -51.41 -26.14 -56.27
N SER A 266 -50.36 -25.32 -56.10
CA SER A 266 -50.38 -23.83 -56.01
C SER A 266 -50.62 -23.29 -54.57
N LYS A 267 -49.62 -22.85 -53.79
CA LYS A 267 -48.83 -21.58 -53.74
C LYS A 267 -49.49 -20.40 -52.99
N SER A 268 -48.87 -20.00 -51.87
CA SER A 268 -48.67 -18.62 -51.32
C SER A 268 -47.75 -18.76 -50.09
N ASP A 269 -46.46 -18.44 -50.16
CA ASP A 269 -45.81 -17.12 -49.89
C ASP A 269 -46.14 -16.62 -48.47
N ASP A 270 -45.24 -16.19 -47.58
CA ASP A 270 -43.81 -15.80 -47.56
C ASP A 270 -43.48 -15.58 -46.04
N ASP A 271 -42.28 -15.48 -45.46
CA ASP A 271 -40.95 -15.17 -45.98
C ASP A 271 -39.84 -15.59 -44.96
N GLN A 272 -38.64 -15.71 -45.52
CA GLN A 272 -37.30 -16.01 -45.00
C GLN A 272 -36.70 -14.92 -44.09
N SER A 273 -35.86 -15.23 -43.10
CA SER A 273 -34.45 -15.63 -43.14
C SER A 273 -33.46 -14.64 -43.82
N VAL A 274 -32.81 -13.83 -42.97
CA VAL A 274 -31.36 -13.53 -42.88
C VAL A 274 -30.52 -13.50 -44.17
N ARG A 275 -29.86 -12.36 -44.45
CA ARG A 275 -28.39 -12.27 -44.60
C ARG A 275 -27.83 -10.85 -44.77
N LYS A 276 -26.66 -10.66 -44.14
CA LYS A 276 -25.73 -9.53 -44.20
C LYS A 276 -25.13 -9.35 -45.61
N GLU A 277 -24.85 -8.11 -46.02
CA GLU A 277 -23.46 -7.58 -46.13
C GLU A 277 -23.39 -6.13 -46.65
N LYS A 278 -22.48 -5.38 -45.99
CA LYS A 278 -21.51 -4.37 -46.50
C LYS A 278 -21.92 -3.18 -47.40
N LYS A 279 -21.51 -2.02 -46.84
CA LYS A 279 -20.68 -0.93 -47.40
C LYS A 279 -21.36 0.33 -47.99
N SER A 280 -20.93 1.44 -47.39
CA SER A 280 -20.60 2.75 -47.99
C SER A 280 -21.71 3.61 -48.59
N LYS A 281 -21.99 4.76 -47.96
CA LYS A 281 -21.69 6.13 -48.48
C LYS A 281 -22.28 7.20 -47.54
N SER A 282 -21.48 8.23 -47.24
CA SER A 282 -21.91 9.54 -46.70
C SER A 282 -22.61 10.38 -47.80
N PRO A 283 -23.41 11.40 -47.45
CA PRO A 283 -22.93 12.80 -47.28
C PRO A 283 -23.62 13.57 -46.10
N THR A 284 -22.89 14.39 -45.33
CA THR A 284 -22.70 15.88 -45.41
C THR A 284 -23.84 16.74 -44.84
N THR A 285 -23.55 17.51 -43.77
CA THR A 285 -23.78 18.97 -43.55
C THR A 285 -23.24 19.38 -42.16
N MET A 286 -22.20 20.24 -42.09
CA MET A 286 -22.22 21.68 -41.71
C MET A 286 -22.46 21.94 -40.21
N GLU A 287 -21.74 22.77 -39.44
CA GLU A 287 -20.59 23.70 -39.59
C GLU A 287 -20.01 23.97 -38.19
N ALA A 288 -18.76 24.49 -38.13
CA ALA A 288 -18.17 25.44 -37.17
C ALA A 288 -16.75 25.06 -36.65
N SER A 289 -15.76 25.57 -37.39
CA SER A 289 -14.50 26.27 -37.00
C SER A 289 -14.21 26.51 -35.50
N ALA A 290 -12.98 26.58 -34.97
CA ALA A 290 -11.61 26.90 -35.44
C ALA A 290 -10.60 26.45 -34.34
N SER A 291 -9.50 25.74 -34.64
CA SER A 291 -8.11 26.19 -34.90
C SER A 291 -7.16 26.11 -33.68
N ASP A 292 -6.18 25.20 -33.70
CA ASP A 292 -4.72 25.51 -33.78
C ASP A 292 -3.79 24.28 -33.56
N GLU A 293 -3.18 23.87 -34.67
CA GLU A 293 -1.77 23.52 -34.99
C GLU A 293 -0.84 22.67 -34.07
N GLU A 294 -0.36 21.60 -34.72
CA GLU A 294 0.97 20.96 -34.79
C GLU A 294 1.68 20.18 -33.64
N GLY A 295 2.04 18.92 -33.98
CA GLY A 295 2.94 18.01 -33.24
C GLY A 295 4.40 18.07 -33.75
N PRO A 296 5.18 16.96 -33.87
CA PRO A 296 5.08 15.61 -33.29
C PRO A 296 6.44 15.06 -32.75
N ASN A 297 6.45 14.07 -31.83
CA ASN A 297 7.13 12.77 -32.08
C ASN A 297 6.89 11.68 -31.02
N LYS A 298 6.90 10.45 -31.53
CA LYS A 298 6.49 9.15 -30.95
C LYS A 298 7.46 8.56 -29.93
N LYS A 299 6.93 7.95 -28.85
CA LYS A 299 7.39 6.67 -28.28
C LYS A 299 6.23 5.86 -27.68
N GLU A 300 5.98 4.72 -28.31
CA GLU A 300 5.34 3.45 -27.89
C GLU A 300 4.36 3.43 -26.69
N LYS A 301 3.08 3.16 -27.00
CA LYS A 301 2.04 2.78 -26.01
C LYS A 301 1.85 1.26 -26.01
N LYS A 302 2.16 0.62 -24.88
CA LYS A 302 1.71 -0.75 -24.53
C LYS A 302 0.21 -0.73 -24.16
N PRO A 303 -0.53 -1.86 -24.32
CA PRO A 303 -1.98 -1.85 -24.22
C PRO A 303 -2.42 -1.67 -22.76
N LYS A 304 -3.24 -0.64 -22.51
CA LYS A 304 -3.99 -0.49 -21.24
C LYS A 304 -5.07 -1.57 -21.20
N GLU A 305 -4.75 -2.66 -20.53
CA GLU A 305 -5.73 -3.66 -20.11
C GLU A 305 -6.76 -2.97 -19.22
N ARG A 306 -8.01 -2.93 -19.70
CA ARG A 306 -9.14 -2.34 -18.98
C ARG A 306 -9.33 -3.17 -17.71
N LEU A 307 -8.90 -2.61 -16.58
CA LEU A 307 -9.32 -2.97 -15.23
C LEU A 307 -10.82 -3.29 -15.27
N ARG A 308 -11.16 -4.58 -15.22
CA ARG A 308 -12.53 -5.00 -14.94
C ARG A 308 -12.82 -4.56 -13.52
N ARG A 309 -13.38 -3.36 -13.39
CA ARG A 309 -14.08 -2.93 -12.18
C ARG A 309 -15.06 -4.04 -11.86
N LYS A 310 -14.81 -4.77 -10.77
CA LYS A 310 -15.78 -5.71 -10.18
C LYS A 310 -17.04 -4.88 -9.95
N ARG A 311 -18.09 -5.15 -10.73
CA ARG A 311 -19.39 -4.54 -10.53
C ARG A 311 -19.80 -4.95 -9.13
N TRP A 312 -19.75 -4.02 -8.19
CA TRP A 312 -20.51 -4.16 -6.96
C TRP A 312 -21.94 -4.47 -7.39
N PHE A 313 -22.51 -5.54 -6.85
CA PHE A 313 -23.92 -5.83 -7.05
C PHE A 313 -24.68 -4.65 -6.45
N ASN A 314 -25.16 -3.76 -7.33
CA ASN A 314 -26.11 -2.72 -6.98
C ASN A 314 -27.36 -3.45 -6.46
N ILE A 315 -27.53 -3.48 -5.13
CA ILE A 315 -28.77 -3.93 -4.50
C ILE A 315 -29.79 -2.81 -4.76
N HIS A 316 -30.38 -2.81 -5.94
CA HIS A 316 -31.49 -1.94 -6.33
C HIS A 316 -32.82 -2.70 -6.29
N HIS A 317 -33.07 -3.48 -5.25
CA HIS A 317 -34.41 -4.03 -4.98
C HIS A 317 -34.71 -4.05 -3.47
N LEU A 318 -34.71 -2.86 -2.87
CA LEU A 318 -35.46 -2.56 -1.65
C LEU A 318 -36.17 -1.23 -1.84
N LYS A 319 -37.03 -1.17 -2.87
CA LYS A 319 -38.13 -0.20 -2.85
C LYS A 319 -39.23 -0.84 -2.03
N VAL A 320 -39.30 -0.43 -0.77
CA VAL A 320 -40.50 -0.57 0.07
C VAL A 320 -41.63 0.12 -0.69
N ASP A 321 -42.57 -0.66 -1.23
CA ASP A 321 -43.81 -0.12 -1.79
C ASP A 321 -44.67 0.40 -0.64
N LYS A 322 -44.53 1.70 -0.37
CA LYS A 322 -45.50 2.45 0.43
C LYS A 322 -46.71 2.75 -0.46
N ARG A 323 -47.82 2.12 -0.10
CA ARG A 323 -49.22 2.47 -0.44
C ARG A 323 -49.65 2.20 -1.89
N ARG A 324 -50.69 1.38 -2.06
CA ARG A 324 -51.98 1.83 -2.60
C ARG A 324 -53.14 1.01 -1.99
N PRO A 325 -54.29 1.63 -1.71
CA PRO A 325 -55.53 0.95 -1.32
C PRO A 325 -56.33 0.52 -2.56
N CYS A 326 -57.07 -0.57 -2.41
CA CYS A 326 -58.49 -0.75 -2.77
C CYS A 326 -59.01 -1.89 -1.90
#